data_AF-A0A0N1PIL4-F1
#
_entry.id   AF-A0A0N1PIL4-F1
#
_cell.length_a   1.000
_cell.length_b   1.000
_cell.length_c   1.000
_cell.angle_alpha   90.00
_cell.angle_beta   90.00
_cell.angle_gamma   90.00
#
_symmetry.space_group_name_H-M   'P 1'
#
loop_
_entity.id
_entity.type
_entity.pdbx_description
1 polymer ?
#
loop_
_entity_poly.entity_id
_entity_poly.type
_entity_poly.pdbx_seq_one_letter_code
_entity_poly.pdbx_strand_id
1 'polypeptide(L)'
;MVSPIMDTRSATACRHGDFYTAFVDRYKNEFGFTLAERDVIVDDVRVRGVGMSRFEEPVAPPSGKGVKPVAEKTVKVYFEGGYQDADIHLLDKLMPEQIIQGPAIIMDNLSTILIEPGCHAEITKYGDIRITIGSGLTKQVTAELDSVQLSIFSHRFMSIAEQMGRVLQRTSISVNIKERLDFSCALFGPDGGLVSNAPHIPVHLGAMQETVQYQVI
;
A
#
# COMPACT_ATOMS: atom_id res chain seq x y z
N MET A 1 -0.09 -19.77 9.74
CA MET A 1 -1.40 -20.45 9.59
C MET A 1 -1.56 -20.80 8.12
N VAL A 2 -1.46 -22.09 7.78
CA VAL A 2 -1.69 -22.58 6.42
C VAL A 2 -3.19 -22.84 6.33
N SER A 3 -3.90 -22.05 5.53
CA SER A 3 -5.30 -22.30 5.21
C SER A 3 -5.38 -22.64 3.73
N PRO A 4 -6.13 -23.69 3.33
CA PRO A 4 -6.41 -23.91 1.93
C PRO A 4 -7.13 -22.68 1.35
N ILE A 5 -6.79 -22.33 0.11
CA ILE A 5 -7.44 -21.25 -0.64
C ILE A 5 -8.83 -21.75 -1.04
N MET A 6 -9.87 -21.06 -0.59
CA MET A 6 -11.25 -21.30 -1.03
C MET A 6 -11.52 -20.56 -2.34
N ASP A 7 -10.89 -20.99 -3.44
CA ASP A 7 -11.30 -20.51 -4.76
C ASP A 7 -12.41 -21.43 -5.30
N THR A 8 -13.65 -20.94 -5.19
CA THR A 8 -14.88 -21.67 -5.53
C THR A 8 -15.26 -21.46 -6.99
N ARG A 9 -14.50 -22.02 -7.94
CA ARG A 9 -14.94 -22.23 -9.34
C ARG A 9 -14.37 -23.50 -9.99
N SER A 10 -14.19 -24.56 -9.21
CA SER A 10 -13.98 -25.92 -9.73
C SER A 10 -14.91 -26.88 -9.02
N ALA A 11 -15.50 -27.84 -9.76
CA ALA A 11 -16.38 -28.89 -9.25
C ALA A 11 -15.68 -29.93 -8.34
N THR A 12 -14.65 -29.51 -7.62
CA THR A 12 -13.80 -30.32 -6.73
C THR A 12 -13.53 -29.58 -5.42
N ALA A 13 -14.59 -29.07 -4.77
CA ALA A 13 -14.46 -28.50 -3.43
C ALA A 13 -14.28 -29.61 -2.37
N CYS A 14 -13.10 -29.58 -1.74
CA CYS A 14 -12.69 -30.17 -0.46
C CYS A 14 -12.99 -31.66 -0.18
N ARG A 15 -12.13 -32.55 -0.71
CA ARG A 15 -11.68 -33.73 0.04
C ARG A 15 -10.19 -33.54 0.38
N HIS A 16 -9.85 -33.39 1.66
CA HIS A 16 -8.49 -33.47 2.26
C HIS A 16 -7.35 -32.79 1.46
N GLY A 17 -6.90 -31.62 1.92
CA GLY A 17 -5.84 -30.85 1.26
C GLY A 17 -4.43 -31.31 1.64
N ASP A 18 -3.50 -31.13 0.70
CA ASP A 18 -2.05 -31.29 0.93
C ASP A 18 -1.51 -30.10 1.75
N PHE A 19 -1.58 -30.23 3.08
CA PHE A 19 -1.05 -29.23 4.01
C PHE A 19 0.47 -29.10 3.92
N TYR A 20 1.17 -30.15 3.49
CA TYR A 20 2.61 -30.14 3.36
C TYR A 20 3.05 -29.26 2.20
N THR A 21 2.52 -29.50 1.00
CA THR A 21 2.83 -28.65 -0.17
C THR A 21 2.37 -27.21 0.05
N ALA A 22 1.18 -26.99 0.62
CA ALA A 22 0.71 -25.64 0.94
C ALA A 22 1.61 -24.94 1.99
N PHE A 23 2.17 -25.69 2.94
CA PHE A 23 3.17 -25.15 3.87
C PHE A 23 4.48 -24.80 3.16
N VAL A 24 5.01 -25.71 2.34
CA VAL A 24 6.27 -25.52 1.60
C VAL A 24 6.18 -24.34 0.63
N ASP A 25 5.09 -24.23 -0.13
CA ASP A 25 4.86 -23.12 -1.05
C ASP A 25 4.75 -21.78 -0.32
N ARG A 26 4.00 -21.76 0.79
CA ARG A 26 3.89 -20.55 1.62
C ARG A 26 5.22 -20.19 2.27
N TYR A 27 5.98 -21.17 2.74
CA TYR A 27 7.30 -20.98 3.33
C TYR A 27 8.26 -20.40 2.27
N LYS A 28 8.25 -20.93 1.05
CA LYS A 28 9.04 -20.40 -0.07
C LYS A 28 8.62 -18.98 -0.47
N ASN A 29 7.32 -18.68 -0.49
CA ASN A 29 6.83 -17.33 -0.79
C ASN A 29 7.18 -16.32 0.30
N GLU A 30 7.13 -16.72 1.58
CA GLU A 30 7.42 -15.83 2.71
C GLU A 30 8.94 -15.63 2.92
N PHE A 31 9.74 -16.69 2.74
CA PHE A 31 11.16 -16.71 3.12
C PHE A 31 12.12 -16.83 1.92
N GLY A 32 11.64 -17.15 0.72
CA GLY A 32 12.46 -17.23 -0.51
C GLY A 32 13.20 -18.55 -0.71
N PHE A 33 13.16 -19.48 0.24
CA PHE A 33 13.83 -20.79 0.17
C PHE A 33 12.99 -21.89 0.85
N THR A 34 13.42 -23.15 0.78
CA THR A 34 12.81 -24.30 1.46
C THR A 34 13.86 -25.09 2.23
N LEU A 35 13.48 -25.66 3.37
CA LEU A 35 14.35 -26.53 4.17
C LEU A 35 14.12 -28.00 3.78
N ALA A 36 14.83 -28.49 2.76
CA ALA A 36 14.57 -29.81 2.18
C ALA A 36 14.91 -31.00 3.11
N GLU A 37 15.81 -30.82 4.08
CA GLU A 37 16.33 -31.88 4.95
C GLU A 37 15.79 -31.80 6.39
N ARG A 38 14.66 -31.12 6.60
CA ARG A 38 14.05 -31.01 7.93
C ARG A 38 12.60 -31.45 7.93
N ASP A 39 12.25 -32.23 8.95
CA ASP A 39 10.88 -32.63 9.19
C ASP A 39 10.01 -31.41 9.54
N VAL A 40 8.80 -31.37 8.97
CA VAL A 40 7.79 -30.36 9.30
C VAL A 40 7.03 -30.84 10.54
N ILE A 41 7.10 -30.07 11.61
CA ILE A 41 6.39 -30.35 12.87
C ILE A 41 5.11 -29.52 12.92
N VAL A 42 3.98 -30.17 13.22
CA VAL A 42 2.70 -29.50 13.47
C VAL A 42 2.60 -29.20 14.97
N ASP A 43 2.60 -27.91 15.30
CA ASP A 43 2.51 -27.42 16.68
C ASP A 43 1.06 -27.20 17.15
N ASP A 44 0.22 -26.59 16.30
CA ASP A 44 -1.17 -26.23 16.61
C ASP A 44 -2.10 -26.39 15.40
N VAL A 45 -3.36 -26.75 15.67
CA VAL A 45 -4.42 -26.88 14.66
C VAL A 45 -5.56 -25.94 15.00
N ARG A 46 -5.76 -24.91 14.17
CA ARG A 46 -6.84 -23.93 14.34
C ARG A 46 -7.97 -24.15 13.35
N VAL A 47 -9.18 -24.22 13.87
CA VAL A 47 -10.41 -24.32 13.09
C VAL A 47 -11.16 -23.00 13.15
N ARG A 48 -11.42 -22.38 11.99
CA ARG A 48 -12.27 -21.19 11.88
C ARG A 48 -13.59 -21.56 11.22
N GLY A 49 -14.67 -21.52 12.00
CA GLY A 49 -16.03 -21.57 11.47
C GLY A 49 -16.47 -20.20 10.98
N VAL A 50 -17.00 -20.11 9.77
CA VAL A 50 -17.64 -18.89 9.26
C VAL A 50 -19.11 -19.21 9.01
N GLY A 51 -20.00 -18.58 9.77
CA GLY A 51 -21.44 -18.63 9.55
C GLY A 51 -21.88 -17.40 8.76
N MET A 52 -22.80 -17.59 7.81
CA MET A 52 -23.40 -16.48 7.07
C MET A 52 -24.81 -16.25 7.61
N SER A 53 -25.04 -15.09 8.23
CA SER A 53 -26.38 -14.57 8.46
C SER A 53 -26.79 -13.77 7.22
N ARG A 54 -28.03 -13.97 6.73
CA ARG A 54 -28.57 -13.08 5.69
C ARG A 54 -28.90 -11.76 6.36
N PHE A 55 -28.07 -10.76 6.13
CA PHE A 55 -28.46 -9.37 6.35
C PHE A 55 -29.23 -8.91 5.12
N GLU A 56 -30.35 -8.21 5.33
CA GLU A 56 -30.98 -7.47 4.25
C GLU A 56 -29.99 -6.39 3.80
N GLU A 57 -29.63 -6.40 2.51
CA GLU A 57 -28.84 -5.30 1.96
C GLU A 57 -29.67 -4.02 2.05
N PRO A 58 -29.10 -2.91 2.54
CA PRO A 58 -29.78 -1.63 2.51
C PRO A 58 -30.22 -1.33 1.08
N VAL A 59 -31.49 -0.97 0.89
CA VAL A 59 -32.00 -0.58 -0.42
C VAL A 59 -31.21 0.66 -0.87
N ALA A 60 -30.48 0.52 -1.98
CA ALA A 60 -29.71 1.63 -2.53
C ALA A 60 -30.66 2.79 -2.89
N PRO A 61 -30.29 4.05 -2.58
CA PRO A 61 -31.09 5.20 -2.98
C PRO A 61 -31.23 5.28 -4.51
N PRO A 62 -32.19 6.08 -5.01
CA PRO A 62 -32.34 6.30 -6.45
C PRO A 62 -31.05 6.78 -7.09
N SER A 63 -30.71 6.23 -8.26
CA SER A 63 -29.54 6.64 -9.03
C SER A 63 -29.74 8.07 -9.58
N GLY A 64 -28.74 8.91 -9.37
CA GLY A 64 -28.59 10.22 -10.00
C GLY A 64 -27.78 10.18 -11.30
N LYS A 65 -27.57 9.00 -11.89
CA LYS A 65 -26.78 8.86 -13.12
C LYS A 65 -27.35 9.73 -14.24
N GLY A 66 -26.49 10.56 -14.83
CA GLY A 66 -26.86 11.51 -15.88
C GLY A 66 -27.51 12.80 -15.37
N VAL A 67 -27.82 12.91 -14.08
CA VAL A 67 -28.24 14.15 -13.42
C VAL A 67 -27.01 14.94 -13.02
N LYS A 68 -26.89 16.18 -13.49
CA LYS A 68 -25.80 17.06 -13.08
C LYS A 68 -25.92 17.41 -11.59
N PRO A 69 -24.85 17.29 -10.80
CA PRO A 69 -24.83 17.74 -9.41
C PRO A 69 -25.17 19.24 -9.33
N VAL A 70 -25.99 19.62 -8.36
CA VAL A 70 -26.28 21.03 -8.09
C VAL A 70 -25.15 21.58 -7.22
N ALA A 71 -24.52 22.67 -7.67
CA ALA A 71 -23.56 23.41 -6.87
C ALA A 71 -24.31 24.33 -5.90
N GLU A 72 -23.91 24.32 -4.62
CA GLU A 72 -24.40 25.26 -3.60
C GLU A 72 -23.82 26.65 -3.85
N LYS A 73 -22.54 26.70 -4.21
CA LYS A 73 -21.77 27.92 -4.44
C LYS A 73 -20.53 27.62 -5.24
N THR A 74 -20.02 28.59 -5.98
CA THR A 74 -18.69 28.53 -6.60
C THR A 74 -17.72 29.44 -5.84
N VAL A 75 -16.52 28.95 -5.57
CA VAL A 75 -15.46 29.71 -4.86
C VAL A 75 -14.14 29.63 -5.61
N LYS A 76 -13.25 30.61 -5.39
CA LYS A 76 -11.90 30.59 -5.97
C LYS A 76 -10.95 29.80 -5.08
N VAL A 77 -10.33 28.77 -5.65
CA VAL A 77 -9.31 27.93 -5.00
C VAL A 77 -7.99 28.08 -5.75
N TYR A 78 -6.89 28.20 -5.03
CA TYR A 78 -5.57 28.32 -5.63
C TYR A 78 -4.95 26.93 -5.83
N PHE A 79 -4.56 26.61 -7.06
CA PHE A 79 -3.81 25.42 -7.43
C PHE A 79 -2.42 25.81 -7.99
N GLU A 80 -1.57 24.84 -8.35
CA GLU A 80 -0.21 25.09 -8.87
C GLU A 80 -0.20 26.04 -10.11
N GLY A 81 -1.29 26.05 -10.89
CA GLY A 81 -1.48 26.94 -12.05
C GLY A 81 -2.22 28.26 -11.79
N GLY A 82 -2.52 28.60 -10.53
CA GLY A 82 -3.23 29.82 -10.13
C GLY A 82 -4.65 29.59 -9.60
N TYR A 83 -5.39 30.68 -9.41
CA TYR A 83 -6.78 30.64 -8.94
C TYR A 83 -7.71 30.06 -10.00
N GLN A 84 -8.48 29.04 -9.64
CA GLN A 84 -9.53 28.43 -10.46
C GLN A 84 -10.85 28.44 -9.70
N ASP A 85 -11.96 28.50 -10.43
CA ASP A 85 -13.30 28.41 -9.85
C ASP A 85 -13.61 26.94 -9.53
N ALA A 86 -14.03 26.67 -8.30
CA ALA A 86 -14.39 25.34 -7.81
C ALA A 86 -15.82 25.34 -7.27
N ASP A 87 -16.63 24.40 -7.75
CA ASP A 87 -18.00 24.23 -7.31
C ASP A 87 -18.06 23.49 -5.98
N ILE A 88 -18.83 24.03 -5.04
CA ILE A 88 -19.11 23.44 -3.74
C ILE A 88 -20.38 22.59 -3.85
N HIS A 89 -20.26 21.30 -3.55
CA HIS A 89 -21.36 20.36 -3.44
C HIS A 89 -21.52 19.92 -1.99
N LEU A 90 -22.76 19.84 -1.52
CA LEU A 90 -23.08 19.26 -0.21
C LEU A 90 -23.32 17.77 -0.40
N LEU A 91 -22.63 16.93 0.37
CA LEU A 91 -22.73 15.47 0.24
C LEU A 91 -24.17 14.98 0.40
N ASP A 92 -24.91 15.55 1.36
CA ASP A 92 -26.32 15.26 1.64
C ASP A 92 -27.27 15.55 0.45
N LYS A 93 -26.84 16.38 -0.51
CA LYS A 93 -27.62 16.72 -1.72
C LYS A 93 -27.20 15.91 -2.95
N LEU A 94 -26.16 15.09 -2.85
CA LEU A 94 -25.70 14.24 -3.93
C LEU A 94 -26.45 12.90 -3.93
N MET A 95 -26.59 12.34 -5.12
CA MET A 95 -27.23 11.05 -5.36
C MET A 95 -26.22 10.00 -5.80
N PRO A 96 -26.47 8.71 -5.53
CA PRO A 96 -25.65 7.62 -6.04
C PRO A 96 -25.42 7.69 -7.56
N GLU A 97 -24.23 7.29 -7.99
CA GLU A 97 -23.76 7.26 -9.38
C GLU A 97 -23.63 8.64 -10.06
N GLN A 98 -23.66 9.74 -9.28
CA GLN A 98 -23.31 11.06 -9.78
C GLN A 98 -21.79 11.23 -9.89
N ILE A 99 -21.37 11.95 -10.94
CA ILE A 99 -19.97 12.27 -11.20
C ILE A 99 -19.76 13.77 -11.02
N ILE A 100 -18.79 14.13 -10.21
CA ILE A 100 -18.33 15.50 -9.95
C ILE A 100 -16.95 15.65 -10.58
N GLN A 101 -16.83 16.55 -11.56
CA GLN A 101 -15.56 16.86 -12.20
C GLN A 101 -14.81 17.90 -11.38
N GLY A 102 -13.51 17.68 -11.14
CA GLY A 102 -12.65 18.69 -10.52
C GLY A 102 -12.34 19.85 -11.48
N PRO A 103 -12.03 21.06 -10.97
CA PRO A 103 -11.92 21.42 -9.56
C PRO A 103 -13.29 21.56 -8.85
N ALA A 104 -13.46 20.87 -7.72
CA ALA A 104 -14.69 20.93 -6.93
C ALA A 104 -14.40 20.68 -5.44
N ILE A 105 -15.31 21.10 -4.57
CA ILE A 105 -15.26 20.83 -3.13
C ILE A 105 -16.53 20.08 -2.76
N ILE A 106 -16.39 18.91 -2.15
CA ILE A 106 -17.51 18.18 -1.55
C ILE A 106 -17.45 18.41 -0.04
N MET A 107 -18.48 19.04 0.51
CA MET A 107 -18.60 19.28 1.95
C MET A 107 -19.58 18.29 2.56
N ASP A 108 -19.13 17.64 3.63
CA ASP A 108 -19.91 16.84 4.55
C ASP A 108 -19.86 17.50 5.94
N ASN A 109 -20.72 17.06 6.86
CA ASN A 109 -20.79 17.57 8.22
C ASN A 109 -19.49 17.31 9.02
N LEU A 110 -18.70 16.29 8.64
CA LEU A 110 -17.47 15.91 9.33
C LEU A 110 -16.19 16.10 8.49
N SER A 111 -16.32 16.37 7.19
CA SER A 111 -15.18 16.43 6.29
C SER A 111 -15.39 17.38 5.11
N THR A 112 -14.30 17.93 4.60
CA THR A 112 -14.28 18.74 3.38
C THR A 112 -13.28 18.13 2.43
N ILE A 113 -13.76 17.70 1.27
CA ILE A 113 -13.00 16.92 0.30
C ILE A 113 -12.79 17.80 -0.94
N LEU A 114 -11.53 18.06 -1.27
CA LEU A 114 -11.15 18.78 -2.48
C LEU A 114 -10.91 17.79 -3.62
N ILE A 115 -11.63 17.97 -4.73
CA ILE A 115 -11.41 17.26 -5.98
C ILE A 115 -10.54 18.15 -6.86
N GLU A 116 -9.29 17.76 -7.04
CA GLU A 116 -8.31 18.54 -7.80
C GLU A 116 -8.62 18.56 -9.31
N PRO A 117 -8.13 19.58 -10.05
CA PRO A 117 -8.21 19.61 -11.50
C PRO A 117 -7.69 18.32 -12.14
N GLY A 118 -8.46 17.76 -13.09
CA GLY A 118 -8.12 16.50 -13.75
C GLY A 118 -8.50 15.24 -12.96
N CYS A 119 -8.94 15.36 -11.71
CA CYS A 119 -9.58 14.28 -10.97
C CYS A 119 -11.11 14.36 -11.12
N HIS A 120 -11.79 13.24 -10.87
CA HIS A 120 -13.24 13.25 -10.69
C HIS A 120 -13.63 12.40 -9.48
N ALA A 121 -14.73 12.78 -8.84
CA ALA A 121 -15.37 11.99 -7.81
C ALA A 121 -16.64 11.34 -8.35
N GLU A 122 -16.90 10.12 -7.93
CA GLU A 122 -18.12 9.37 -8.16
C GLU A 122 -18.74 9.03 -6.80
N ILE A 123 -20.02 9.35 -6.60
CA ILE A 123 -20.76 8.82 -5.45
C ILE A 123 -21.14 7.38 -5.77
N THR A 124 -20.66 6.43 -4.98
CA THR A 124 -20.95 5.01 -5.19
C THR A 124 -22.42 4.70 -4.87
N LYS A 125 -22.85 3.48 -5.20
CA LYS A 125 -24.21 2.98 -4.90
C LYS A 125 -24.59 3.07 -3.43
N TYR A 126 -23.61 3.02 -2.54
CA TYR A 126 -23.80 3.03 -1.08
C TYR A 126 -23.54 4.40 -0.45
N GLY A 127 -23.22 5.43 -1.24
CA GLY A 127 -22.95 6.78 -0.76
C GLY A 127 -21.48 7.09 -0.48
N ASP A 128 -20.59 6.10 -0.56
CA ASP A 128 -19.14 6.36 -0.46
C ASP A 128 -18.66 7.23 -1.63
N ILE A 129 -17.60 8.00 -1.41
CA ILE A 129 -16.99 8.83 -2.45
C ILE A 129 -15.79 8.10 -3.02
N ARG A 130 -15.86 7.75 -4.31
CA ARG A 130 -14.72 7.20 -5.07
C ARG A 130 -14.07 8.33 -5.84
N ILE A 131 -12.81 8.63 -5.53
CA ILE A 131 -12.03 9.62 -6.28
C ILE A 131 -11.15 8.88 -7.27
N THR A 132 -11.36 9.16 -8.56
CA THR A 132 -10.47 8.71 -9.61
C THR A 132 -9.50 9.84 -9.94
N ILE A 133 -8.23 9.58 -9.67
CA ILE A 133 -7.15 10.48 -10.04
C ILE A 133 -6.96 10.33 -11.55
N GLY A 134 -7.19 11.41 -12.30
CA GLY A 134 -6.89 11.40 -13.73
C GLY A 134 -5.39 11.34 -13.97
N SER A 135 -5.00 11.10 -15.22
CA SER A 135 -3.61 11.29 -15.64
C SER A 135 -3.31 12.80 -15.65
N GLY A 136 -3.05 13.36 -14.47
CA GLY A 136 -2.51 14.70 -14.35
C GLY A 136 -1.19 14.83 -15.13
N LEU A 137 -0.66 16.04 -15.21
CA LEU A 137 0.67 16.25 -15.77
C LEU A 137 1.68 15.46 -14.94
N THR A 138 2.28 14.42 -15.53
CA THR A 138 3.37 13.69 -14.89
C THR A 138 4.52 14.68 -14.73
N LYS A 139 4.74 15.17 -13.51
CA LYS A 139 5.89 16.03 -13.22
C LYS A 139 7.13 15.19 -13.50
N GLN A 140 7.95 15.64 -14.46
CA GLN A 140 9.20 14.94 -14.73
C GLN A 140 10.07 15.00 -13.47
N VAL A 141 10.62 13.85 -13.08
CA VAL A 141 11.60 13.80 -12.00
C VAL A 141 12.87 14.46 -12.54
N THR A 142 13.14 15.68 -12.07
CA THR A 142 14.36 16.42 -12.39
C THR A 142 15.36 16.24 -11.26
N ALA A 143 16.62 16.61 -11.50
CA ALA A 143 17.65 16.66 -10.46
C ALA A 143 17.54 17.94 -9.59
N GLU A 144 16.50 18.75 -9.79
CA GLU A 144 16.26 19.93 -8.95
C GLU A 144 15.79 19.48 -7.56
N LEU A 145 16.22 20.22 -6.54
CA LEU A 145 15.97 19.88 -5.14
C LEU A 145 14.49 20.13 -4.78
N ASP A 146 13.64 19.14 -5.01
CA ASP A 146 12.27 19.09 -4.49
C ASP A 146 12.24 18.36 -3.14
N SER A 147 11.89 19.07 -2.07
CA SER A 147 11.84 18.53 -0.71
C SER A 147 10.84 17.39 -0.55
N VAL A 148 9.75 17.39 -1.32
CA VAL A 148 8.74 16.33 -1.30
C VAL A 148 9.30 15.09 -1.98
N GLN A 149 9.89 15.22 -3.17
CA GLN A 149 10.51 14.08 -3.86
C GLN A 149 11.67 13.50 -3.05
N LEU A 150 12.55 14.35 -2.49
CA LEU A 150 13.65 13.90 -1.65
C LEU A 150 13.16 13.11 -0.44
N SER A 151 12.11 13.58 0.22
CA SER A 151 11.47 12.87 1.34
C SER A 151 10.90 11.53 0.91
N ILE A 152 10.15 11.49 -0.21
CA ILE A 152 9.59 10.25 -0.76
C ILE A 152 10.70 9.24 -1.05
N PHE A 153 11.76 9.64 -1.75
CA PHE A 153 12.86 8.73 -2.09
C PHE A 153 13.63 8.27 -0.84
N SER A 154 13.93 9.17 0.09
CA SER A 154 14.59 8.84 1.35
C SER A 154 13.82 7.78 2.14
N HIS A 155 12.52 7.98 2.33
CA HIS A 155 11.66 7.01 3.02
C HIS A 155 11.50 5.69 2.25
N ARG A 156 11.45 5.72 0.92
CA ARG A 156 11.39 4.50 0.10
C ARG A 156 12.68 3.68 0.22
N PHE A 157 13.85 4.30 0.14
CA PHE A 157 15.13 3.60 0.32
C PHE A 157 15.30 3.08 1.74
N MET A 158 14.91 3.86 2.75
CA MET A 158 14.89 3.43 4.15
C MET A 158 14.01 2.20 4.34
N SER A 159 12.80 2.24 3.79
CA SER A 159 11.87 1.10 3.85
C SER A 159 12.48 -0.16 3.23
N ILE A 160 13.18 -0.06 2.10
CA ILE A 160 13.86 -1.20 1.48
C ILE A 160 14.93 -1.77 2.42
N ALA A 161 15.81 -0.93 2.98
CA ALA A 161 16.84 -1.37 3.91
C ALA A 161 16.24 -2.05 5.16
N GLU A 162 15.15 -1.50 5.71
CA GLU A 162 14.42 -2.13 6.81
C GLU A 162 13.78 -3.47 6.42
N GLN A 163 13.17 -3.58 5.23
CA GLN A 163 12.59 -4.85 4.77
C GLN A 163 13.68 -5.92 4.62
N MET A 164 14.84 -5.57 4.06
CA MET A 164 15.99 -6.48 4.00
C MET A 164 16.34 -7.00 5.40
N GLY A 165 16.41 -6.10 6.39
CA GLY A 165 16.72 -6.46 7.77
C GLY A 165 15.66 -7.37 8.41
N ARG A 166 14.37 -7.06 8.21
CA ARG A 166 13.25 -7.89 8.71
C ARG A 166 13.27 -9.29 8.10
N VAL A 167 13.57 -9.40 6.80
CA VAL A 167 13.67 -10.70 6.12
C VAL A 167 14.84 -11.50 6.68
N LEU A 168 16.03 -10.91 6.83
CA LEU A 168 17.18 -11.58 7.44
C LEU A 168 16.91 -12.04 8.87
N GLN A 169 16.30 -11.18 9.70
CA GLN A 169 15.95 -11.53 11.07
C GLN A 169 14.97 -12.71 11.12
N ARG A 170 13.92 -12.71 10.28
CA ARG A 170 12.89 -13.75 10.25
C ARG A 170 13.38 -15.09 9.72
N THR A 171 14.32 -15.07 8.78
CA THR A 171 14.87 -16.27 8.12
C THR A 171 16.05 -16.88 8.85
N SER A 172 16.73 -16.11 9.69
CA SER A 172 17.95 -16.57 10.34
C SER A 172 17.68 -17.61 11.43
N ILE A 173 18.50 -18.66 11.42
CA ILE A 173 18.59 -19.65 12.51
C ILE A 173 19.59 -19.21 13.60
N SER A 174 20.43 -18.20 13.32
CA SER A 174 21.42 -17.69 14.27
C SER A 174 20.76 -16.80 15.31
N VAL A 175 20.93 -17.14 16.59
CA VAL A 175 20.45 -16.31 17.71
C VAL A 175 21.05 -14.90 17.67
N ASN A 176 22.28 -14.75 17.17
CA ASN A 176 22.91 -13.43 17.03
C ASN A 176 22.15 -12.55 16.02
N ILE A 177 21.67 -13.11 14.92
CA ILE A 177 20.93 -12.34 13.91
C ILE A 177 19.44 -12.21 14.28
N LYS A 178 18.82 -13.30 14.75
CA LYS A 178 17.38 -13.35 15.01
C LYS A 178 16.96 -12.57 16.25
N GLU A 179 17.73 -12.70 17.34
CA GLU A 179 17.39 -12.14 18.66
C GLU A 179 18.27 -10.94 19.03
N ARG A 180 19.58 -11.01 18.74
CA ARG A 180 20.51 -9.91 19.06
C ARG A 180 20.61 -8.83 17.97
N LEU A 181 20.00 -9.06 16.81
CA LEU A 181 20.02 -8.15 15.65
C LEU A 181 21.44 -7.78 15.19
N ASP A 182 22.36 -8.74 15.27
CA ASP A 182 23.76 -8.57 14.91
C ASP A 182 24.00 -8.63 13.40
N PHE A 183 23.44 -7.65 12.69
CA PHE A 183 23.57 -7.46 11.25
C PHE A 183 23.28 -6.00 10.87
N SER A 184 23.64 -5.61 9.65
CA SER A 184 23.20 -4.33 9.09
C SER A 184 22.89 -4.48 7.62
N CYS A 185 21.88 -3.73 7.17
CA CYS A 185 21.48 -3.67 5.77
C CYS A 185 21.63 -2.24 5.30
N ALA A 186 22.22 -2.06 4.12
CA ALA A 186 22.44 -0.76 3.54
C ALA A 186 22.28 -0.82 2.02
N LEU A 187 21.87 0.31 1.44
CA LEU A 187 21.81 0.55 0.01
C LEU A 187 22.93 1.50 -0.37
N PHE A 188 23.66 1.17 -1.43
CA PHE A 188 24.78 1.96 -1.93
C PHE A 188 24.50 2.42 -3.36
N GLY A 189 24.98 3.61 -3.68
CA GLY A 189 24.99 4.16 -5.03
C GLY A 189 26.05 3.49 -5.91
N PRO A 190 26.05 3.78 -7.23
CA PRO A 190 27.06 3.26 -8.16
C PRO A 190 28.50 3.68 -7.84
N ASP A 191 28.69 4.74 -7.07
CA ASP A 191 29.95 5.26 -6.57
C ASP A 191 30.37 4.66 -5.21
N GLY A 192 29.59 3.72 -4.68
CA GLY A 192 29.77 3.14 -3.35
C GLY A 192 29.34 4.06 -2.20
N GLY A 193 28.72 5.21 -2.49
CA GLY A 193 28.18 6.11 -1.47
C GLY A 193 26.97 5.52 -0.75
N LEU A 194 26.88 5.68 0.57
CA LEU A 194 25.74 5.19 1.35
C LEU A 194 24.48 6.00 1.05
N VAL A 195 23.43 5.34 0.55
CA VAL A 195 22.12 5.95 0.25
C VAL A 195 21.15 5.82 1.42
N SER A 196 21.13 4.64 2.05
CA SER A 196 20.22 4.36 3.17
C SER A 196 20.68 3.14 3.98
N ASN A 197 20.31 3.05 5.26
CA ASN A 197 20.67 1.94 6.13
C ASN A 197 19.57 1.61 7.15
N ALA A 198 19.44 0.33 7.51
CA ALA A 198 18.54 -0.11 8.59
C ALA A 198 19.13 0.20 9.99
N PRO A 199 18.31 0.53 11.00
CA PRO A 199 18.76 1.08 12.29
C PRO A 199 19.10 0.00 13.33
N HIS A 200 19.95 -0.98 13.01
CA HIS A 200 20.16 -2.14 13.91
C HIS A 200 21.52 -2.14 14.62
N ILE A 201 22.62 -1.72 13.97
CA ILE A 201 23.93 -1.55 14.65
C ILE A 201 24.66 -0.32 14.10
N PRO A 202 24.88 0.74 14.90
CA PRO A 202 25.52 1.97 14.44
C PRO A 202 27.02 1.81 14.11
N VAL A 203 27.69 0.77 14.63
CA VAL A 203 29.13 0.54 14.46
C VAL A 203 29.52 0.17 13.02
N HIS A 204 28.65 -0.51 12.27
CA HIS A 204 29.00 -1.02 10.94
C HIS A 204 28.94 0.02 9.82
N LEU A 205 28.29 1.16 10.06
CA LEU A 205 28.01 2.18 9.03
C LEU A 205 29.27 2.79 8.40
N GLY A 206 30.26 3.15 9.21
CA GLY A 206 31.48 3.78 8.70
C GLY A 206 32.36 2.80 7.90
N ALA A 207 32.53 1.58 8.39
CA ALA A 207 33.38 0.57 7.74
C ALA A 207 32.75 -0.02 6.46
N MET A 208 31.42 -0.13 6.41
CA MET A 208 30.72 -0.69 5.26
C MET A 208 30.88 0.17 4.00
N GLN A 209 30.76 1.50 4.13
CA GLN A 209 30.91 2.40 2.99
C GLN A 209 32.33 2.36 2.42
N GLU A 210 33.36 2.49 3.27
CA GLU A 210 34.76 2.41 2.84
C GLU A 210 35.08 1.10 2.13
N THR A 211 34.56 -0.02 2.65
CA THR A 211 34.78 -1.36 2.05
C THR A 211 34.14 -1.46 0.67
N VAL A 212 32.92 -0.93 0.49
CA VAL A 212 32.24 -0.95 -0.81
C VAL A 212 32.93 -0.03 -1.80
N GLN A 213 33.29 1.19 -1.39
CA GLN A 213 34.03 2.13 -2.25
C GLN A 213 35.37 1.55 -2.72
N TYR A 214 36.10 0.85 -1.85
CA TYR A 214 37.35 0.18 -2.23
C TYR A 214 37.17 -0.90 -3.31
N GLN A 215 36.00 -1.56 -3.39
CA GLN A 215 35.72 -2.60 -4.38
C GLN A 215 35.17 -2.05 -5.71
N VAL A 216 34.68 -0.80 -5.71
CA VAL A 216 34.12 -0.14 -6.89
C VAL A 216 35.19 0.60 -7.71
N ILE A 217 36.36 0.87 -7.09
CA ILE A 217 37.58 1.40 -7.72
C ILE A 217 38.40 0.26 -8.32
#